data_AF-B7Q3B1-F1
#
_entry.id   AF-B7Q3B1-F1
#
_cell.length_a   1.000
_cell.length_b   1.000
_cell.length_c   1.000
_cell.angle_alpha   90.00
_cell.angle_beta   90.00
_cell.angle_gamma   90.00
#
_symmetry.space_group_name_H-M   'P 1'
#
loop_
_entity.id
_entity.type
_entity.pdbx_description
1 polymer ?
#
loop_
_entity_poly.entity_id
_entity_poly.type
_entity_poly.pdbx_seq_one_letter_code
_entity_poly.pdbx_strand_id
1 'polypeptide(L)'
;YMAIMRPLRPRMSRATTLNIAIWIWVASSLLSLPNILYSTTKAEVFGNGDSRVICYIFWPDGDVTESHDEYLLFICILLYFSPKIVSYIVFTAITFIIEKLAPPVSASRCAPEAERENYIVKMMIVVVVIFAVCWLPYHVYFLATHHHPEITQSEYVQHIYLAIYWLAMSNSMYNPIIYCWMNSR
;
A
#
# COMPACT_ATOMS: atom_id res chain seq x y z
N TYR A 1 -7.40 16.23 5.10
CA TYR A 1 -6.76 17.53 5.42
C TYR A 1 -7.66 18.72 5.10
N MET A 2 -7.91 19.03 3.82
CA MET A 2 -8.67 20.22 3.41
C MET A 2 -10.11 20.29 3.95
N ALA A 3 -10.78 19.15 4.08
CA ALA A 3 -12.15 19.08 4.60
C ALA A 3 -12.26 19.49 6.08
N ILE A 4 -11.22 19.25 6.87
CA ILE A 4 -11.26 19.36 8.33
C ILE A 4 -10.66 20.70 8.81
N MET A 5 -9.61 21.17 8.14
CA MET A 5 -8.98 22.45 8.46
C MET A 5 -9.74 23.67 7.89
N ARG A 6 -10.57 23.48 6.85
CA ARG A 6 -11.24 24.59 6.14
C ARG A 6 -12.67 24.21 5.74
N PRO A 7 -13.64 24.21 6.69
CA PRO A 7 -15.04 23.86 6.43
C PRO A 7 -15.72 24.75 5.36
N LEU A 8 -15.12 25.89 5.01
CA LEU A 8 -15.66 26.89 4.07
C LEU A 8 -14.99 26.89 2.68
N ARG A 9 -14.02 26.00 2.38
CA ARG A 9 -13.46 25.90 1.02
C ARG A 9 -14.27 24.92 0.17
N PRO A 10 -14.64 25.28 -1.07
CA PRO A 10 -15.38 24.39 -1.95
C PRO A 10 -14.62 23.09 -2.18
N ARG A 11 -15.38 21.99 -2.20
CA ARG A 11 -14.89 20.65 -2.54
C ARG A 11 -14.08 20.71 -3.83
N MET A 12 -13.02 19.92 -3.95
CA MET A 12 -12.33 19.76 -5.23
C MET A 12 -13.36 19.44 -6.31
N SER A 13 -13.32 20.19 -7.41
CA SER A 13 -14.24 19.98 -8.52
C SER A 13 -14.11 18.55 -9.03
N ARG A 14 -15.21 17.96 -9.49
CA ARG A 14 -15.23 16.63 -10.12
C ARG A 14 -14.19 16.53 -11.24
N ALA A 15 -13.98 17.62 -11.99
CA ALA A 15 -12.97 17.70 -13.04
C ALA A 15 -11.54 17.60 -12.47
N THR A 16 -11.24 18.28 -11.37
CA THR A 16 -9.93 18.20 -10.69
C THR A 16 -9.68 16.79 -10.15
N THR A 17 -10.67 16.17 -9.51
CA THR A 17 -10.55 14.80 -8.99
C THR A 17 -10.33 13.79 -10.12
N LEU A 18 -11.05 13.92 -11.23
CA LEU A 18 -10.86 13.06 -12.40
C LEU A 18 -9.46 13.25 -13.01
N ASN A 19 -9.00 14.50 -13.14
CA ASN A 19 -7.66 14.79 -13.66
C ASN A 19 -6.57 14.17 -12.77
N ILE A 20 -6.67 14.32 -11.45
CA ILE A 20 -5.74 13.70 -10.50
C ILE A 20 -5.74 12.17 -10.66
N ALA A 21 -6.92 11.54 -10.78
CA ALA A 21 -7.02 10.09 -10.98
C ALA A 21 -6.34 9.64 -12.29
N ILE A 22 -6.53 10.37 -13.39
CA ILE A 22 -5.87 10.09 -14.68
C ILE A 22 -4.35 10.15 -14.52
N TRP A 23 -3.82 11.18 -13.85
CA TRP A 23 -2.38 11.31 -13.62
C TRP A 23 -1.82 10.19 -12.74
N ILE A 24 -2.56 9.77 -11.70
CA ILE A 24 -2.18 8.62 -10.87
C ILE A 24 -2.09 7.35 -11.72
N TRP A 25 -3.07 7.09 -12.59
CA TRP A 25 -3.06 5.92 -13.47
C TRP A 25 -1.90 5.97 -14.47
N VAL A 26 -1.67 7.10 -15.13
CA VAL A 26 -0.58 7.26 -16.09
C VAL A 26 0.78 7.05 -15.40
N ALA A 27 1.01 7.70 -14.27
CA ALA A 27 2.25 7.56 -13.51
C ALA A 27 2.46 6.10 -13.04
N SER A 28 1.40 5.45 -12.53
CA SER A 28 1.46 4.06 -12.07
C SER A 28 1.78 3.09 -13.20
N SER A 29 1.17 3.27 -14.38
CA SER A 29 1.44 2.45 -15.56
C SER A 29 2.87 2.64 -16.07
N LEU A 30 3.38 3.87 -16.09
CA LEU A 30 4.76 4.15 -16.47
C LEU A 30 5.76 3.51 -15.51
N LEU A 31 5.51 3.60 -14.21
CA LEU A 31 6.35 2.96 -13.18
C LEU A 31 6.33 1.43 -13.26
N SER A 32 5.22 0.85 -13.72
CA SER A 32 5.07 -0.60 -13.89
C SER A 32 5.68 -1.14 -15.18
N LEU A 33 5.99 -0.26 -16.15
CA LEU A 33 6.49 -0.64 -17.47
C LEU A 33 7.75 -1.51 -17.45
N PRO A 34 8.78 -1.24 -16.61
CA PRO A 34 9.98 -2.09 -16.56
C PRO A 34 9.66 -3.53 -16.17
N ASN A 35 8.73 -3.76 -15.24
CA ASN A 35 8.31 -5.11 -14.85
C ASN A 35 7.72 -5.88 -16.05
N ILE A 36 6.99 -5.20 -16.93
CA ILE A 36 6.42 -5.82 -18.14
C ILE A 36 7.52 -6.12 -19.17
N LEU A 37 8.44 -5.18 -19.39
CA LEU A 37 9.49 -5.32 -20.41
C LEU A 37 10.54 -6.38 -20.04
N TYR A 38 10.85 -6.53 -18.76
CA TYR A 38 11.91 -7.42 -18.27
C TYR A 38 11.39 -8.72 -17.64
N SER A 39 10.07 -8.95 -17.63
CA SER A 39 9.48 -10.22 -17.19
C SER A 39 9.82 -11.34 -18.16
N THR A 40 10.51 -12.38 -17.69
CA THR A 40 10.83 -13.58 -18.45
C THR A 40 10.55 -14.85 -17.64
N THR A 41 10.63 -16.00 -18.30
CA THR A 41 10.40 -17.31 -17.68
C THR A 41 11.61 -18.21 -17.81
N LYS A 42 11.94 -18.94 -16.75
CA LYS A 42 12.99 -19.96 -16.76
C LYS A 42 12.51 -21.23 -16.06
N ALA A 43 12.91 -22.39 -16.59
CA ALA A 43 12.73 -23.65 -15.90
C ALA A 43 13.82 -23.80 -14.84
N GLU A 44 13.43 -23.87 -13.57
CA GLU A 44 14.32 -24.08 -12.43
C GLU A 44 14.08 -25.46 -11.84
N VAL A 45 15.17 -26.14 -11.46
CA VAL A 45 15.13 -27.43 -10.76
C VAL A 45 15.23 -27.13 -9.28
N PHE A 46 14.17 -27.45 -8.53
CA PHE A 46 14.09 -27.20 -7.10
C PHE A 46 14.84 -28.28 -6.31
N GLY A 47 15.15 -28.00 -5.03
CA GLY A 47 15.89 -28.93 -4.16
C GLY A 47 15.23 -30.31 -3.98
N ASN A 48 13.95 -30.45 -4.33
CA ASN A 48 13.21 -31.71 -4.34
C ASN A 48 13.34 -32.51 -5.66
N GLY A 49 14.07 -32.00 -6.65
CA GLY A 49 14.27 -32.61 -7.97
C GLY A 49 13.20 -32.28 -9.02
N ASP A 50 12.15 -31.52 -8.67
CA ASP A 50 11.12 -31.11 -9.62
C ASP A 50 11.62 -29.94 -10.49
N SER A 51 11.37 -30.04 -11.80
CA SER A 51 11.54 -28.91 -12.72
C SER A 51 10.24 -28.11 -12.81
N ARG A 52 10.29 -26.82 -12.49
CA ARG A 52 9.12 -25.91 -12.57
C ARG A 52 9.49 -24.64 -13.32
N VAL A 53 8.56 -24.14 -14.13
CA VAL A 53 8.74 -22.88 -14.86
C VAL A 53 8.36 -21.74 -13.93
N ILE A 54 9.32 -20.87 -13.62
CA ILE A 54 9.12 -19.66 -12.81
C ILE A 54 9.12 -18.42 -13.69
N CYS A 55 8.33 -17.42 -13.31
CA CYS A 55 8.35 -16.09 -13.90
C CYS A 55 9.19 -15.18 -12.99
N TYR A 56 10.18 -14.50 -13.55
CA TYR A 56 11.06 -13.59 -12.82
C TYR A 56 11.46 -12.41 -13.70
N ILE A 57 11.98 -11.35 -13.07
CA ILE A 57 12.44 -10.15 -13.75
C ILE A 57 13.91 -10.36 -14.11
N PHE A 58 14.23 -10.35 -15.40
CA PHE A 58 15.61 -10.42 -15.88
C PHE A 58 16.10 -9.03 -16.26
N TRP A 59 16.88 -8.45 -15.36
CA TRP A 59 17.41 -7.11 -15.54
C TRP A 59 18.66 -7.13 -16.45
N PRO A 60 18.82 -6.19 -17.40
CA PRO A 60 19.83 -6.28 -18.47
C PRO A 60 21.28 -5.96 -18.06
N ASP A 61 21.63 -6.01 -16.77
CA ASP A 61 22.89 -5.44 -16.24
C ASP A 61 24.09 -6.41 -16.23
N GLY A 62 23.95 -7.62 -16.77
CA GLY A 62 25.00 -8.64 -16.75
C GLY A 62 25.15 -9.28 -15.36
N ASP A 63 26.38 -9.65 -14.96
CA ASP A 63 26.67 -10.31 -13.67
C ASP A 63 26.58 -9.37 -12.44
N VAL A 64 26.33 -8.08 -12.65
CA VAL A 64 26.27 -7.07 -11.60
C VAL A 64 24.80 -6.73 -11.34
N THR A 65 24.25 -7.17 -10.21
CA THR A 65 22.83 -6.99 -9.89
C THR A 65 22.46 -5.61 -9.32
N GLU A 66 23.43 -4.71 -9.15
CA GLU A 66 23.27 -3.43 -8.43
C GLU A 66 22.06 -2.59 -8.89
N SER A 67 21.78 -2.44 -10.18
CA SER A 67 20.65 -1.58 -10.60
C SER A 67 19.27 -2.25 -10.43
N HIS A 68 19.19 -3.58 -10.36
CA HIS A 68 17.95 -4.28 -9.98
C HIS A 68 17.67 -4.07 -8.48
N ASP A 69 18.71 -4.11 -7.66
CA ASP A 69 18.66 -3.87 -6.21
C ASP A 69 18.23 -2.44 -5.91
N GLU A 70 18.85 -1.47 -6.60
CA GLU A 70 18.48 -0.06 -6.53
C GLU A 70 17.02 0.16 -6.98
N TYR A 71 16.57 -0.51 -8.04
CA TYR A 71 15.18 -0.41 -8.52
C TYR A 71 14.17 -1.01 -7.53
N LEU A 72 14.45 -2.18 -6.96
CA LEU A 72 13.59 -2.81 -5.95
C LEU A 72 13.52 -1.99 -4.66
N LEU A 73 14.66 -1.50 -4.17
CA LEU A 73 14.74 -0.62 -3.01
C LEU A 73 14.02 0.71 -3.29
N PHE A 74 14.23 1.30 -4.48
CA PHE A 74 13.56 2.53 -4.90
C PHE A 74 12.05 2.36 -4.93
N ILE A 75 11.53 1.28 -5.52
CA ILE A 75 10.09 0.98 -5.52
C ILE A 75 9.56 0.75 -4.11
N CYS A 76 10.26 -0.02 -3.28
CA CYS A 76 9.82 -0.27 -1.90
C CYS A 76 9.77 1.04 -1.10
N ILE A 77 10.76 1.91 -1.22
CA ILE A 77 10.80 3.18 -0.50
C ILE A 77 9.75 4.13 -1.06
N LEU A 78 9.72 4.33 -2.38
CA LEU A 78 8.88 5.33 -3.02
C LEU A 78 7.40 4.94 -3.02
N LEU A 79 7.08 3.68 -3.33
CA LEU A 79 5.70 3.24 -3.56
C LEU A 79 5.09 2.52 -2.35
N TYR A 80 5.90 1.98 -1.44
CA TYR A 80 5.40 1.33 -0.23
C TYR A 80 5.59 2.18 1.03
N PHE A 81 6.81 2.52 1.42
CA PHE A 81 7.05 3.22 2.70
C PHE A 81 6.60 4.68 2.67
N SER A 82 6.98 5.44 1.63
CA SER A 82 6.70 6.88 1.56
C SER A 82 5.20 7.22 1.61
N PRO A 83 4.31 6.60 0.80
CA PRO A 83 2.88 6.96 0.85
C PRO A 83 2.21 6.49 2.14
N LYS A 84 2.64 5.37 2.73
CA LYS A 84 2.07 4.84 3.97
C LYS A 84 2.45 5.70 5.18
N ILE A 85 3.71 6.11 5.28
CA ILE A 85 4.19 7.01 6.33
C ILE A 85 3.52 8.38 6.22
N VAL A 86 3.47 8.98 5.02
CA VAL A 86 2.83 10.28 4.80
C VAL A 86 1.34 10.21 5.15
N SER A 87 0.62 9.18 4.70
CA SER A 87 -0.80 9.00 5.02
C SER A 87 -1.02 8.85 6.52
N TYR A 88 -0.21 8.04 7.21
CA TYR A 88 -0.30 7.85 8.65
C TYR A 88 -0.05 9.15 9.42
N ILE A 89 1.00 9.91 9.09
CA ILE A 89 1.31 11.20 9.72
C ILE A 89 0.17 12.19 9.50
N VAL A 90 -0.35 12.30 8.27
CA VAL A 90 -1.43 13.24 7.96
C VAL A 90 -2.69 12.90 8.74
N PHE A 91 -3.09 11.62 8.81
CA PHE A 91 -4.30 11.22 9.52
C PHE A 91 -4.18 11.32 11.04
N THR A 92 -3.02 11.00 11.61
CA THR A 92 -2.76 11.18 13.05
C THR A 92 -2.73 12.65 13.43
N ALA A 93 -2.04 13.50 12.65
CA ALA A 93 -2.04 14.94 12.86
C ALA A 93 -3.45 15.55 12.77
N ILE A 94 -4.27 15.09 11.83
CA ILE A 94 -5.68 15.50 11.73
C ILE A 94 -6.45 15.15 12.99
N THR A 95 -6.33 13.91 13.48
CA THR A 95 -7.05 13.46 14.68
C THR A 95 -6.65 14.30 15.90
N PHE A 96 -5.35 14.55 16.06
CA PHE A 96 -4.82 15.38 17.15
C PHE A 96 -5.31 16.84 17.07
N ILE A 97 -5.34 17.43 15.87
CA ILE A 97 -5.83 18.79 15.65
C ILE A 97 -7.31 18.89 16.00
N ILE A 98 -8.14 17.93 15.58
CA ILE A 98 -9.57 17.94 15.90
C ILE A 98 -9.79 17.84 17.42
N GLU A 99 -9.05 16.96 18.10
CA GLU A 99 -9.14 16.82 19.56
C GLU A 99 -8.73 18.09 20.30
N LYS A 100 -7.74 18.83 19.79
CA LYS A 100 -7.24 20.08 20.40
C LYS A 100 -8.09 21.31 20.10
N LEU A 101 -8.72 21.39 18.93
CA LEU A 101 -9.59 22.50 18.53
C LEU A 101 -11.07 22.28 18.89
N ALA A 102 -11.43 21.11 19.42
CA ALA A 102 -12.81 20.81 19.83
C ALA A 102 -13.27 21.79 20.93
N PRO A 103 -14.31 22.61 20.70
CA PRO A 103 -14.88 23.47 21.72
C PRO A 103 -15.52 22.62 22.84
N PRO A 104 -15.58 23.13 24.09
CA PRO A 104 -16.23 22.42 25.18
C PRO A 104 -17.68 22.07 24.82
N VAL A 105 -18.04 20.82 25.09
CA VAL A 105 -19.26 20.08 24.68
C VAL A 105 -20.59 20.82 24.95
N SER A 106 -20.58 21.89 25.75
CA SER A 106 -21.76 22.64 26.17
C SER A 106 -22.37 23.60 25.14
N ALA A 107 -21.79 23.79 23.95
CA ALA A 107 -22.28 24.80 23.01
C ALA A 107 -22.07 24.50 21.51
N SER A 108 -22.67 23.46 20.91
CA SER A 108 -22.96 23.56 19.46
C SER A 108 -23.99 22.55 18.95
N ARG A 109 -24.84 23.02 18.04
CA ARG A 109 -25.68 22.21 17.12
C ARG A 109 -24.85 21.41 16.09
N CYS A 110 -23.52 21.52 16.10
CA CYS A 110 -22.57 20.87 15.18
C CYS A 110 -21.86 19.64 15.77
N ALA A 111 -22.15 19.27 17.02
CA ALA A 111 -21.60 18.05 17.64
C ALA A 111 -21.75 16.77 16.79
N PRO A 112 -22.91 16.46 16.17
CA PRO A 112 -23.05 15.23 15.40
C PRO A 112 -22.26 15.23 14.07
N GLU A 113 -22.00 16.39 13.48
CA GLU A 113 -21.25 16.50 12.22
C GLU A 113 -19.74 16.30 12.45
N ALA A 114 -19.21 16.88 13.53
CA ALA A 114 -17.81 16.71 13.95
C ALA A 114 -17.50 15.27 14.40
N GLU A 115 -18.43 14.59 15.08
CA GLU A 115 -18.29 13.18 15.45
C GLU A 115 -18.20 12.27 14.22
N ARG A 116 -19.02 12.55 13.19
CA ARG A 116 -19.03 11.79 11.93
C ARG A 116 -17.76 12.02 11.10
N GLU A 117 -17.19 13.21 11.11
CA GLU A 117 -15.92 13.48 10.42
C GLU A 117 -14.73 12.78 11.08
N ASN A 118 -14.66 12.81 12.41
CA ASN A 118 -13.67 12.04 13.18
C ASN A 118 -13.74 10.55 12.87
N TYR A 119 -14.95 10.05 12.66
CA TYR A 119 -15.19 8.67 12.33
C TYR A 119 -14.63 8.26 10.96
N ILE A 120 -14.83 9.10 9.95
CA ILE A 120 -14.28 8.89 8.60
C ILE A 120 -12.75 8.89 8.65
N VAL A 121 -12.13 9.77 9.44
CA VAL A 121 -10.67 9.80 9.60
C VAL A 121 -10.18 8.52 10.28
N LYS A 122 -10.83 8.07 11.36
CA LYS A 122 -10.49 6.80 12.02
C LYS A 122 -10.63 5.61 11.06
N MET A 123 -11.65 5.63 10.21
CA MET A 123 -11.85 4.61 9.17
C MET A 123 -10.71 4.59 8.17
N MET A 124 -10.29 5.77 7.69
CA MET A 124 -9.15 5.88 6.77
C MET A 124 -7.84 5.39 7.40
N ILE A 125 -7.61 5.65 8.70
CA ILE A 125 -6.45 5.12 9.43
C ILE A 125 -6.49 3.59 9.45
N VAL A 126 -7.62 2.98 9.80
CA VAL A 126 -7.78 1.52 9.85
C VAL A 126 -7.49 0.90 8.48
N VAL A 127 -8.01 1.48 7.39
CA VAL A 127 -7.73 1.04 6.01
C VAL A 127 -6.23 1.11 5.71
N VAL A 128 -5.56 2.23 6.03
CA VAL A 128 -4.12 2.40 5.78
C VAL A 128 -3.28 1.40 6.56
N VAL A 129 -3.62 1.15 7.83
CA VAL A 129 -2.91 0.19 8.69
C VAL A 129 -3.07 -1.23 8.15
N ILE A 130 -4.29 -1.64 7.80
CA ILE A 130 -4.54 -2.97 7.22
C ILE A 130 -3.77 -3.11 5.89
N PHE A 131 -3.81 -2.09 5.03
CA PHE A 131 -3.04 -2.10 3.79
C PHE A 131 -1.52 -2.16 4.05
N ALA A 132 -1.01 -1.54 5.10
CA ALA A 132 0.39 -1.65 5.50
C ALA A 132 0.75 -3.08 5.93
N VAL A 133 -0.01 -3.63 6.87
CA VAL A 133 0.21 -4.97 7.45
C VAL A 133 0.08 -6.07 6.40
N CYS A 134 -0.91 -6.01 5.51
CA CYS A 134 -1.12 -7.06 4.51
C CYS A 134 0.02 -7.13 3.49
N TRP A 135 0.58 -5.98 3.10
CA TRP A 135 1.64 -5.90 2.10
C TRP A 135 3.05 -6.00 2.68
N LEU A 136 3.23 -5.79 4.00
CA LEU A 136 4.55 -5.83 4.63
C LEU A 136 5.27 -7.18 4.38
N PRO A 137 4.65 -8.34 4.61
CA PRO A 137 5.32 -9.63 4.42
C PRO A 137 5.76 -9.85 2.98
N TYR A 138 5.01 -9.32 2.01
CA TYR A 138 5.36 -9.40 0.59
C TYR A 138 6.64 -8.63 0.29
N HIS A 139 6.73 -7.37 0.71
CA HIS A 139 7.96 -6.58 0.49
C HIS A 139 9.16 -7.13 1.26
N VAL A 140 8.95 -7.59 2.50
CA VAL A 140 10.00 -8.22 3.29
C VAL A 140 10.48 -9.52 2.63
N TYR A 141 9.57 -10.33 2.10
CA TYR A 141 9.92 -11.55 1.38
C TYR A 141 10.80 -11.24 0.17
N PHE A 142 10.39 -10.31 -0.69
CA PHE A 142 11.18 -9.95 -1.87
C PHE A 142 12.56 -9.40 -1.50
N LEU A 143 12.65 -8.54 -0.47
CA LEU A 143 13.93 -8.02 0.01
C LEU A 143 14.81 -9.13 0.61
N ALA A 144 14.23 -10.07 1.36
CA ALA A 144 14.95 -11.16 1.99
C ALA A 144 15.46 -12.17 0.96
N THR A 145 14.63 -12.62 0.01
CA THR A 145 15.05 -13.55 -1.05
C THR A 145 16.06 -12.95 -2.00
N HIS A 146 16.09 -11.62 -2.08
CA HIS A 146 17.06 -10.87 -2.87
C HIS A 146 18.45 -10.88 -2.21
N HIS A 147 18.55 -10.56 -0.92
CA HIS A 147 19.84 -10.61 -0.19
C HIS A 147 20.30 -12.02 0.18
N HIS A 148 19.35 -12.96 0.32
CA HIS A 148 19.58 -14.34 0.73
C HIS A 148 18.88 -15.30 -0.25
N PRO A 149 19.45 -15.53 -1.44
CA PRO A 149 18.85 -16.41 -2.44
C PRO A 149 18.70 -17.85 -1.94
N GLU A 150 19.47 -18.28 -0.94
CA GLU A 150 19.33 -19.58 -0.27
C GLU A 150 17.92 -19.83 0.31
N ILE A 151 17.18 -18.77 0.68
CA ILE A 151 15.81 -18.90 1.20
C ILE A 151 14.89 -19.54 0.14
N THR A 152 15.14 -19.27 -1.14
CA THR A 152 14.34 -19.79 -2.25
C THR A 152 14.54 -21.28 -2.52
N GLN A 153 15.57 -21.89 -1.94
CA GLN A 153 15.88 -23.30 -2.10
C GLN A 153 15.23 -24.20 -1.03
N SER A 154 14.53 -23.60 -0.06
CA SER A 154 13.80 -24.33 0.98
C SER A 154 12.62 -25.11 0.41
N GLU A 155 12.38 -26.32 0.91
CA GLU A 155 11.27 -27.20 0.50
C GLU A 155 9.90 -26.52 0.64
N TYR A 156 9.74 -25.66 1.65
CA TYR A 156 8.47 -24.99 1.96
C TYR A 156 8.32 -23.59 1.33
N VAL A 157 9.27 -23.13 0.50
CA VAL A 157 9.27 -21.76 -0.04
C VAL A 157 7.96 -21.41 -0.76
N GLN A 158 7.38 -22.35 -1.51
CA GLN A 158 6.16 -22.11 -2.26
C GLN A 158 4.94 -21.89 -1.35
N HIS A 159 4.82 -22.69 -0.28
CA HIS A 159 3.74 -22.52 0.68
C HIS A 159 3.85 -21.18 1.41
N ILE A 160 5.07 -20.79 1.77
CA ILE A 160 5.36 -19.49 2.38
C ILE A 160 5.00 -18.36 1.42
N TYR A 161 5.45 -18.43 0.16
CA TYR A 161 5.15 -17.43 -0.86
C TYR A 161 3.65 -17.31 -1.12
N LEU A 162 2.94 -18.43 -1.27
CA LEU A 162 1.49 -18.44 -1.48
C LEU A 162 0.73 -17.82 -0.31
N ALA A 163 1.13 -18.12 0.94
CA ALA A 163 0.51 -17.54 2.12
C ALA A 163 0.73 -16.02 2.20
N ILE A 164 1.96 -15.57 1.92
CA ILE A 164 2.32 -14.14 1.89
C ILE A 164 1.56 -13.41 0.78
N TYR A 165 1.51 -14.00 -0.41
CA TYR A 165 0.78 -13.44 -1.55
C TYR A 165 -0.72 -13.38 -1.29
N TRP A 166 -1.30 -14.43 -0.70
CA TRP A 166 -2.69 -14.46 -0.30
C TRP A 166 -3.03 -13.33 0.68
N LEU A 167 -2.19 -13.13 1.70
CA LEU A 167 -2.37 -12.04 2.66
C LEU A 167 -2.29 -10.68 1.97
N ALA A 168 -1.30 -10.47 1.09
CA ALA A 168 -1.18 -9.23 0.32
C ALA A 168 -2.45 -8.96 -0.50
N MET A 169 -2.99 -9.96 -1.21
CA MET A 169 -4.19 -9.83 -2.04
C MET A 169 -5.49 -9.65 -1.24
N SER A 170 -5.56 -10.19 -0.02
CA SER A 170 -6.71 -10.05 0.87
C SER A 170 -7.03 -8.60 1.26
N ASN A 171 -6.09 -7.66 1.05
CA ASN A 171 -6.25 -6.23 1.37
C ASN A 171 -7.57 -5.63 0.85
N SER A 172 -8.00 -6.05 -0.35
CA SER A 172 -9.16 -5.49 -1.02
C SER A 172 -10.48 -5.99 -0.42
N MET A 173 -10.48 -7.16 0.23
CA MET A 173 -11.64 -7.72 0.93
C MET A 173 -11.96 -6.93 2.21
N TYR A 174 -10.95 -6.37 2.87
CA TYR A 174 -11.16 -5.62 4.12
C TYR A 174 -11.84 -4.28 3.88
N ASN A 175 -11.69 -3.67 2.71
CA ASN A 175 -12.27 -2.36 2.40
C ASN A 175 -13.80 -2.35 2.65
N PRO A 176 -14.64 -3.19 1.98
CA PRO A 176 -16.07 -3.28 2.29
C PRO A 176 -16.39 -3.61 3.74
N ILE A 177 -15.63 -4.51 4.38
CA ILE A 177 -15.87 -4.94 5.77
C ILE A 177 -15.72 -3.75 6.72
N ILE A 178 -14.64 -2.96 6.54
CA ILE A 178 -14.38 -1.75 7.31
C ILE A 178 -15.50 -0.74 7.07
N TYR A 179 -15.89 -0.51 5.81
CA TYR A 179 -16.99 0.41 5.48
C TYR A 179 -18.31 -0.03 6.10
N CYS A 180 -18.65 -1.33 6.09
CA CYS A 180 -19.90 -1.84 6.66
C CYS A 180 -19.89 -1.81 8.19
N TRP A 181 -18.81 -2.30 8.81
CA TRP A 181 -18.66 -2.28 10.26
C TRP A 181 -18.74 -0.84 10.77
N MET A 182 -18.07 0.07 10.05
CA MET A 182 -18.03 1.45 10.47
C MET A 182 -19.33 2.21 10.12
N ASN A 183 -19.88 2.10 8.92
CA ASN A 183 -21.10 2.83 8.55
C ASN A 183 -22.39 2.33 9.26
N SER A 184 -22.31 1.27 10.08
CA SER A 184 -23.46 0.70 10.83
C SER A 184 -23.76 1.39 12.18
N ARG A 185 -23.08 2.49 12.49
CA ARG A 185 -23.39 3.39 13.62
C ARG A 185 -23.62 4.81 13.12
#